data_AF-A0A940QJK1-F1
#
_entry.id   AF-A0A940QJK1-F1
#
_cell.length_a   1.000
_cell.length_b   1.000
_cell.length_c   1.000
_cell.angle_alpha   90.00
_cell.angle_beta   90.00
_cell.angle_gamma   90.00
#
_symmetry.space_group_name_H-M   'P 1'
#
loop_
_entity.id
_entity.type
_entity.pdbx_description
1 polymer ?
#
loop_
_entity_poly.entity_id
_entity_poly.type
_entity_poly.pdbx_seq_one_letter_code
_entity_poly.pdbx_strand_id
1 'polypeptide(L)' 'MFRRVVVTGMGAITPIGNTVSECWQNMLAGVHGIAEVTHF' A
#
# COMPACT_ATOMS: atom_id res chain seq x y z
N MET A 1 22.23 15.31 -21.36
CA MET A 1 20.90 14.80 -21.77
C MET A 1 20.35 13.94 -20.64
N PHE A 2 19.15 14.21 -20.14
CA PHE A 2 18.55 13.41 -19.07
C PHE A 2 17.79 12.22 -19.66
N ARG A 3 17.96 11.02 -19.08
CA ARG A 3 17.17 9.83 -19.44
C ARG A 3 15.80 9.94 -18.76
N ARG A 4 14.73 9.83 -19.54
CA ARG A 4 13.37 9.75 -19.01
C ARG A 4 13.12 8.31 -18.57
N VAL A 5 12.70 8.15 -17.32
CA VAL A 5 12.34 6.86 -16.73
C VAL A 5 10.91 6.98 -16.20
N VAL A 6 10.10 5.94 -16.38
CA VAL A 6 8.69 5.90 -15.97
C VAL A 6 8.42 4.64 -15.14
N VAL A 7 7.39 4.71 -14.30
CA VAL A 7 6.86 3.55 -13.56
C VAL A 7 5.89 2.80 -14.48
N THR A 8 6.08 1.49 -14.64
CA THR A 8 5.25 0.63 -15.50
C THR A 8 4.35 -0.34 -14.73
N GLY A 9 4.47 -0.40 -13.40
CA GLY A 9 3.66 -1.25 -12.55
C GLY A 9 3.83 -0.91 -11.08
N MET A 10 2.83 -1.25 -10.28
CA MET A 10 2.82 -1.06 -8.83
C MET A 10 2.18 -2.28 -8.17
N GLY A 11 2.66 -2.60 -6.96
CA GLY A 11 2.09 -3.63 -6.09
C GLY A 11 2.15 -3.16 -4.65
N ALA A 12 1.19 -3.61 -3.84
CA ALA A 12 1.11 -3.23 -2.44
C ALA A 12 0.63 -4.42 -1.61
N ILE A 13 1.39 -4.79 -0.58
CA ILE A 13 0.97 -5.70 0.49
C ILE A 13 1.17 -4.94 1.78
N THR A 14 0.07 -4.59 2.44
CA THR A 14 0.06 -3.70 3.59
C THR A 14 -0.98 -4.14 4.62
N PRO A 15 -0.85 -3.75 5.89
CA PRO A 15 -1.88 -4.01 6.91
C PRO A 15 -3.28 -3.46 6.60
N ILE A 16 -3.40 -2.58 5.60
CA ILE A 16 -4.66 -1.96 5.18
C ILE A 16 -5.08 -2.34 3.75
N GLY A 17 -4.47 -3.35 3.13
CA GLY A 17 -4.83 -3.81 1.79
C GLY A 17 -3.70 -4.53 1.07
N ASN A 18 -4.05 -5.55 0.30
CA ASN A 18 -3.09 -6.42 -0.42
C ASN A 18 -3.12 -6.19 -1.94
N THR A 19 -3.79 -5.13 -2.38
CA THR A 19 -3.69 -4.58 -3.73
C THR A 19 -3.47 -3.07 -3.66
N VAL A 20 -2.97 -2.47 -4.74
CA VAL A 20 -2.80 -1.01 -4.83
C VAL A 20 -4.13 -0.29 -4.63
N SER A 21 -5.22 -0.80 -5.21
CA SER A 21 -6.56 -0.21 -5.10
C SER A 21 -7.06 -0.22 -3.66
N GLU A 22 -6.99 -1.39 -3.00
CA GLU A 22 -7.44 -1.54 -1.62
C GLU A 22 -6.64 -0.65 -0.67
N CYS A 23 -5.31 -0.70 -0.76
CA CYS A 23 -4.42 0.11 0.07
C CYS A 23 -4.75 1.61 -0.08
N TRP A 24 -4.94 2.09 -1.32
CA TRP A 24 -5.26 3.49 -1.57
C TRP A 24 -6.63 3.90 -1.04
N GLN A 25 -7.67 3.10 -1.30
CA GLN A 25 -9.03 3.37 -0.83
C GLN A 25 -9.10 3.39 0.70
N ASN A 26 -8.48 2.41 1.36
CA ASN A 26 -8.47 2.31 2.82
C ASN A 26 -7.66 3.44 3.47
N MET A 27 -6.55 3.85 2.84
CA MET A 27 -5.79 5.02 3.28
C MET A 27 -6.64 6.30 3.24
N LEU A 28 -7.35 6.55 2.14
CA LEU A 28 -8.23 7.72 2.01
C LEU A 28 -9.42 7.66 2.98
N ALA A 29 -9.91 6.46 3.31
CA ALA A 29 -10.97 6.25 4.27
C ALA A 29 -10.51 6.32 5.74
N GLY A 30 -9.22 6.52 6.01
CA GLY A 30 -8.67 6.59 7.37
C GLY A 30 -8.60 5.26 8.11
N VAL A 31 -8.60 4.14 7.37
CA VAL A 31 -8.43 2.79 7.94
C VAL A 31 -7.00 2.64 8.44
N HIS A 32 -6.84 2.10 9.66
CA HIS A 32 -5.56 1.84 10.29
C HIS A 32 -5.36 0.33 10.48
N GLY A 33 -4.14 -0.15 10.26
CA GLY A 33 -3.76 -1.55 10.46
C GLY A 33 -3.04 -1.82 11.78
N ILE A 34 -3.24 -0.96 12.79
CA ILE A 34 -2.63 -1.10 14.11
C ILE A 34 -3.46 -2.11 14.91
N ALA A 35 -2.80 -3.14 15.41
CA ALA A 35 -3.39 -4.16 16.28
C ALA A 35 -2.35 -4.68 17.27
N GLU A 36 -2.82 -5.27 18.37
CA GLU A 36 -1.94 -5.95 19.32
C GLU A 36 -1.27 -7.17 18.66
N VAL A 37 0.00 -7.43 19.00
CA VAL A 37 0.73 -8.59 18.51
C VAL A 37 0.21 -9.84 19.22
N THR A 38 -0.29 -10.81 18.47
CA THR A 38 -0.90 -12.04 19.00
C THR A 38 -0.01 -13.28 18.89
N HIS A 39 1.11 -13.20 18.15
CA HIS A 39 2.01 -14.32 17.89
C HIS A 39 3.42 -13.84 17.51
N PHE A 40 4.44 -14.65 17.82
CA PHE A 40 5.86 -14.41 17.49
C PHE A 40 6.48 -15.66 16.86
#